data_AF-A0A0C2Z9B0-F1
#
_entry.id   AF-A0A0C2Z9B0-F1
#
_cell.length_a   1.000
_cell.length_b   1.000
_cell.length_c   1.000
_cell.angle_alpha   90.00
_cell.angle_beta   90.00
_cell.angle_gamma   90.00
#
_symmetry.space_group_name_H-M   'P 1'
#
loop_
_entity.id
_entity.type
_entity.pdbx_description
1 polymer ?
#
loop_
_entity_poly.entity_id
_entity_poly.type
_entity_poly.pdbx_seq_one_letter_code
_entity_poly.pdbx_strand_id
1 'polypeptide(L)'
;DKTTKLQFRRADEPQYIQFGTVRDKEPEYNIRSGQLKLSGDEVAKFFDPSVEAIAEAFAEQTGQGATSIPIKHAFLVGGYAASDYLFMSLQRHPTFSHVTLCRPANHVNKAVADGAVSFYIDHLVTTRAAKLTYGLTCLTPFQSGRADHVSRTNTKLRDLAGSWVLPNAFQSILKKGTQVSERQEFRSSFFMLRKSATDCTSISDKIIAYRGSLSDPCWMDIETASFTDNCKIFADTSNITTALLPRTSPEGQTYYHVEFEVILLFGLTELKAQISWLENVRVYPIPPL
;
A
#
# COMPACT_ATOMS: atom_id res chain seq x y z
N ASP A 1 4.95 3.13 -36.92
CA ASP A 1 5.86 1.97 -36.90
C ASP A 1 5.53 1.07 -35.71
N LYS A 2 5.34 -0.23 -35.96
CA LYS A 2 4.99 -1.23 -34.93
C LYS A 2 6.13 -2.20 -34.62
N THR A 3 7.24 -2.17 -35.38
CA THR A 3 8.26 -3.24 -35.36
C THR A 3 9.60 -2.75 -34.84
N THR A 4 10.04 -1.55 -35.19
CA THR A 4 11.38 -1.06 -34.84
C THR A 4 11.61 -1.01 -33.34
N LYS A 5 10.62 -0.54 -32.56
CA LYS A 5 10.67 -0.54 -31.09
C LYS A 5 10.87 -1.95 -30.51
N LEU A 6 10.28 -2.97 -31.13
CA LEU A 6 10.33 -4.36 -30.65
C LEU A 6 11.60 -5.08 -31.10
N GLN A 7 12.20 -4.65 -32.21
CA GLN A 7 13.33 -5.30 -32.85
C GLN A 7 14.67 -4.65 -32.54
N PHE A 8 14.70 -3.45 -31.96
CA PHE A 8 15.95 -2.79 -31.60
C PHE A 8 16.68 -3.56 -30.49
N ARG A 9 17.92 -3.97 -30.80
CA ARG A 9 18.77 -4.76 -29.89
C ARG A 9 20.01 -4.02 -29.45
N ARG A 10 20.63 -3.27 -30.34
CA ARG A 10 21.98 -2.72 -30.15
C ARG A 10 22.14 -1.37 -30.85
N ALA A 11 22.91 -0.49 -30.23
CA ALA A 11 23.19 0.86 -30.75
C ALA A 11 24.09 0.86 -31.99
N ASP A 12 24.79 -0.24 -32.29
CA ASP A 12 25.60 -0.40 -33.51
C ASP A 12 24.76 -0.75 -34.75
N GLU A 13 23.45 -1.02 -34.61
CA GLU A 13 22.56 -1.40 -35.69
C GLU A 13 21.62 -0.25 -36.11
N PRO A 14 21.72 0.29 -37.33
CA PRO A 14 20.81 1.32 -37.81
C PRO A 14 19.40 0.77 -37.98
N GLN A 15 18.40 1.63 -37.77
CA GLN A 15 16.99 1.28 -37.89
C GLN A 15 16.33 2.02 -39.04
N TYR A 16 15.32 1.38 -39.64
CA TYR A 16 14.62 1.88 -40.81
C TYR A 16 13.14 2.01 -40.51
N ILE A 17 12.64 3.24 -40.43
CA ILE A 17 11.24 3.52 -40.14
C ILE A 17 10.52 3.79 -41.46
N GLN A 18 9.63 2.88 -41.86
CA GLN A 18 8.74 3.11 -42.99
C GLN A 18 7.66 4.12 -42.62
N PHE A 19 7.57 5.22 -43.38
CA PHE A 19 6.52 6.23 -43.20
C PHE A 19 5.94 6.75 -44.52
N GLY A 20 6.67 6.63 -45.64
CA GLY A 20 6.25 7.09 -46.96
C GLY A 20 6.17 5.97 -48.00
N THR A 21 6.12 6.39 -49.26
CA THR A 21 6.15 5.55 -50.47
C THR A 21 7.56 5.44 -51.05
N VAL A 22 7.77 4.50 -51.97
CA VAL A 22 9.06 4.29 -52.66
C VAL A 22 9.54 5.53 -53.45
N ARG A 23 8.63 6.47 -53.74
CA ARG A 23 8.93 7.72 -54.46
C ARG A 23 9.51 8.80 -53.55
N ASP A 24 9.30 8.70 -52.24
CA ASP A 24 9.74 9.71 -51.28
C ASP A 24 11.25 9.56 -51.02
N LYS A 25 11.99 10.63 -51.35
CA LYS A 25 13.46 10.67 -51.31
C LYS A 25 13.91 12.06 -50.87
N GLU A 26 14.42 12.14 -49.66
CA GLU A 26 15.01 13.37 -49.11
C GLU A 26 16.35 13.01 -48.44
N PRO A 27 17.45 12.97 -49.21
CA PRO A 27 18.75 12.52 -48.71
C PRO A 27 19.29 13.36 -47.55
N GLU A 28 18.95 14.65 -47.49
CA GLU A 28 19.33 15.58 -46.43
C GLU A 28 18.81 15.15 -45.05
N TYR A 29 17.68 14.45 -45.01
CA TYR A 29 17.08 13.91 -43.79
C TYR A 29 17.25 12.38 -43.67
N ASN A 30 18.19 11.78 -44.41
CA ASN A 30 18.40 10.33 -44.46
C ASN A 30 17.16 9.52 -44.91
N ILE A 31 16.30 10.10 -45.77
CA ILE A 31 15.11 9.44 -46.29
C ILE A 31 15.41 8.83 -47.66
N ARG A 32 15.18 7.52 -47.80
CA ARG A 32 15.25 6.80 -49.07
C ARG A 32 14.07 5.84 -49.23
N SER A 33 13.38 5.93 -50.35
CA SER A 33 12.24 5.05 -50.67
C SER A 33 11.16 5.02 -49.58
N GLY A 34 10.88 6.18 -48.99
CA GLY A 34 9.89 6.34 -47.93
C GLY A 34 10.31 5.76 -46.57
N GLN A 35 11.59 5.44 -46.40
CA GLN A 35 12.18 4.97 -45.14
C GLN A 35 13.11 6.02 -44.56
N LEU A 36 12.90 6.37 -43.30
CA LEU A 36 13.83 7.17 -42.52
C LEU A 36 14.88 6.24 -41.91
N LYS A 37 16.14 6.44 -42.26
CA LYS A 37 17.25 5.74 -41.60
C LYS A 37 17.68 6.53 -40.36
N LEU A 38 17.58 5.89 -39.20
CA LEU A 38 18.13 6.40 -37.94
C LEU A 38 19.38 5.59 -37.57
N SER A 39 20.39 6.27 -37.04
CA SER A 39 21.52 5.57 -36.43
C SER A 39 21.06 4.82 -35.17
N GLY A 40 21.72 3.71 -34.84
CA GLY A 40 21.38 2.98 -33.61
C GLY A 40 21.64 3.81 -32.36
N ASP A 41 22.63 4.71 -32.37
CA ASP A 41 22.89 5.68 -31.29
C ASP A 41 21.75 6.68 -31.09
N GLU A 42 21.14 7.18 -32.18
CA GLU A 42 19.95 8.04 -32.09
C GLU A 42 18.76 7.27 -31.53
N VAL A 43 18.56 6.03 -31.97
CA VAL A 43 17.47 5.19 -31.47
C VAL A 43 17.68 4.86 -29.98
N ALA A 44 18.91 4.54 -29.58
CA ALA A 44 19.30 4.28 -28.19
C ALA A 44 18.90 5.42 -27.25
N LYS A 45 19.14 6.68 -27.65
CA LYS A 45 18.76 7.87 -26.86
C LYS A 45 17.26 7.96 -26.56
N PHE A 46 16.40 7.34 -27.36
CA PHE A 46 14.96 7.29 -27.06
C PHE A 46 14.61 6.30 -25.94
N PHE A 47 15.49 5.33 -25.66
CA PHE A 47 15.32 4.32 -24.62
C PHE A 47 16.00 4.72 -23.31
N ASP A 48 17.10 5.48 -23.37
CA ASP A 48 17.90 5.86 -22.21
C ASP A 48 17.07 6.45 -21.04
N PRO A 49 16.09 7.38 -21.25
CA PRO A 49 15.29 7.90 -20.15
C PRO A 49 14.53 6.81 -19.38
N SER A 50 14.10 5.75 -20.06
CA SER A 50 13.40 4.64 -19.41
C SER A 50 14.36 3.69 -18.68
N VAL A 51 15.58 3.52 -19.18
CA VAL A 51 16.63 2.73 -18.52
C VAL A 51 17.01 3.40 -17.19
N GLU A 52 17.27 4.71 -17.23
CA GLU A 52 17.63 5.50 -16.06
C GLU A 52 16.50 5.52 -15.02
N ALA A 53 15.26 5.77 -15.44
CA ALA A 53 14.11 5.76 -14.52
C ALA A 53 13.92 4.39 -13.82
N ILE A 54 14.18 3.28 -14.50
CA ILE A 54 14.14 1.94 -13.89
C ILE A 54 15.29 1.76 -12.90
N ALA A 55 16.50 2.24 -13.24
CA ALA A 55 17.66 2.16 -12.35
C ALA A 55 17.48 3.00 -11.09
N GLU A 56 16.96 4.22 -11.21
CA GLU A 56 16.63 5.10 -10.09
C GLU A 56 15.60 4.44 -9.16
N ALA A 57 14.49 3.95 -9.71
CA ALA A 57 13.45 3.28 -8.92
C ALA A 57 13.98 2.02 -8.20
N PHE A 58 14.93 1.30 -8.81
CA PHE A 58 15.59 0.16 -8.18
C PHE A 58 16.54 0.59 -7.05
N ALA A 59 17.30 1.67 -7.25
CA ALA A 59 18.19 2.24 -6.25
C ALA A 59 17.41 2.74 -5.02
N GLU A 60 16.26 3.38 -5.21
CA GLU A 60 15.40 3.82 -4.11
C GLU A 60 14.91 2.65 -3.24
N GLN A 61 14.55 1.53 -3.87
CA GLN A 61 14.09 0.33 -3.17
C GLN A 61 15.22 -0.39 -2.41
N THR A 62 16.47 -0.23 -2.84
CA THR A 62 17.64 -0.89 -2.23
C THR A 62 18.39 -0.02 -1.23
N GLY A 63 18.42 1.31 -1.40
CA GLY A 63 19.23 2.24 -0.61
C GLY A 63 18.60 2.73 0.71
N GLN A 64 17.27 2.70 0.86
CA GLN A 64 16.59 3.34 2.00
C GLN A 64 16.39 2.46 3.25
N GLY A 65 17.19 1.41 3.45
CA GLY A 65 16.95 0.46 4.55
C GLY A 65 15.59 -0.25 4.45
N ALA A 66 14.96 -0.23 3.27
CA ALA A 66 13.66 -0.81 2.99
C ALA A 66 13.68 -2.35 3.03
N THR A 67 14.87 -2.95 2.95
CA THR A 67 15.07 -4.40 3.05
C THR A 67 16.21 -4.69 4.01
N SER A 68 15.96 -5.53 5.01
CA SER A 68 17.02 -6.08 5.89
C SER A 68 17.81 -7.21 5.20
N ILE A 69 17.38 -7.61 4.00
CA ILE A 69 17.91 -8.76 3.26
C ILE A 69 18.47 -8.23 1.93
N PRO A 70 19.75 -8.52 1.62
CA PRO A 70 20.35 -8.09 0.35
C PRO A 70 19.66 -8.76 -0.84
N ILE A 71 19.32 -7.96 -1.85
CA ILE A 71 18.70 -8.43 -3.10
C ILE A 71 19.78 -9.12 -3.96
N LYS A 72 19.57 -10.41 -4.27
CA LYS A 72 20.48 -11.19 -5.13
C LYS A 72 19.98 -11.33 -6.57
N HIS A 73 18.66 -11.30 -6.78
CA HIS A 73 18.03 -11.50 -8.06
C HIS A 73 16.95 -10.45 -8.31
N ALA A 74 16.86 -9.96 -9.55
CA ALA A 74 15.79 -9.07 -10.01
C ALA A 74 15.17 -9.66 -11.28
N PHE A 75 13.84 -9.71 -11.34
CA PHE A 75 13.11 -10.29 -12.48
C PHE A 75 12.43 -9.20 -13.29
N LEU A 76 12.83 -9.06 -14.56
CA LEU A 76 12.22 -8.15 -15.52
C LEU A 76 11.06 -8.86 -16.22
N VAL A 77 9.84 -8.37 -16.01
CA VAL A 77 8.60 -8.97 -16.53
C VAL A 77 7.74 -7.93 -17.25
N GLY A 78 6.77 -8.39 -18.04
CA GLY A 78 5.87 -7.54 -18.82
C GLY A 78 6.32 -7.35 -20.27
N GLY A 79 5.55 -6.61 -21.06
CA GLY A 79 5.79 -6.49 -22.50
C GLY A 79 7.14 -5.86 -22.85
N TYR A 80 7.58 -4.87 -22.08
CA TYR A 80 8.83 -4.16 -22.38
C TYR A 80 10.09 -4.96 -22.03
N ALA A 81 9.98 -5.89 -21.09
CA ALA A 81 11.05 -6.82 -20.72
C ALA A 81 11.53 -7.73 -21.86
N ALA A 82 10.72 -7.87 -22.92
CA ALA A 82 11.08 -8.56 -24.14
C ALA A 82 12.11 -7.79 -25.00
N SER A 83 12.34 -6.50 -24.74
CA SER A 83 13.37 -5.72 -25.45
C SER A 83 14.77 -6.19 -25.05
N ASP A 84 15.55 -6.65 -26.04
CA ASP A 84 16.94 -7.03 -25.84
C ASP A 84 17.81 -5.83 -25.45
N TYR A 85 17.57 -4.67 -26.08
CA TYR A 85 18.28 -3.44 -25.72
C TYR A 85 18.06 -3.09 -24.25
N LEU A 86 16.81 -3.05 -23.79
CA LEU A 86 16.50 -2.74 -22.39
C LEU A 86 17.21 -3.69 -21.42
N PHE A 87 17.10 -4.99 -21.67
CA PHE A 87 17.70 -6.00 -20.80
C PHE A 87 19.23 -5.85 -20.73
N MET A 88 19.89 -5.67 -21.89
CA MET A 88 21.35 -5.51 -21.94
C MET A 88 21.81 -4.19 -21.34
N SER A 89 21.06 -3.11 -21.53
CA SER A 89 21.35 -1.80 -20.93
C SER A 89 21.25 -1.86 -19.41
N LEU A 90 20.17 -2.44 -18.85
CA LEU A 90 20.02 -2.62 -17.40
C LEU A 90 21.09 -3.56 -16.83
N GLN A 91 21.42 -4.66 -17.51
CA GLN A 91 22.44 -5.60 -17.06
C GLN A 91 23.84 -4.97 -16.96
N ARG A 92 24.14 -3.98 -17.81
CA ARG A 92 25.41 -3.22 -17.78
C ARG A 92 25.37 -2.01 -16.85
N HIS A 93 24.17 -1.56 -16.47
CA HIS A 93 24.01 -0.37 -15.67
C HIS A 93 24.57 -0.60 -14.24
N PRO A 94 25.39 0.32 -13.70
CA PRO A 94 26.10 0.13 -12.42
C PRO A 94 25.20 -0.27 -11.25
N THR A 95 23.98 0.27 -11.20
CA THR A 95 22.97 -0.05 -10.17
C THR A 95 22.67 -1.55 -10.06
N PHE A 96 22.77 -2.32 -11.15
CA PHE A 96 22.46 -3.75 -11.15
C PHE A 96 23.70 -4.65 -11.00
N SER A 97 24.90 -4.09 -10.83
CA SER A 97 26.17 -4.85 -10.76
C SER A 97 26.23 -5.91 -9.65
N HIS A 98 25.44 -5.74 -8.58
CA HIS A 98 25.38 -6.63 -7.43
C HIS A 98 24.20 -7.63 -7.51
N VAL A 99 23.44 -7.63 -8.60
CA VAL A 99 22.19 -8.38 -8.76
C VAL A 99 22.22 -9.20 -10.04
N THR A 100 21.73 -10.42 -9.99
CA THR A 100 21.48 -11.20 -11.20
C THR A 100 20.14 -10.78 -11.81
N LEU A 101 20.19 -10.08 -12.95
CA LEU A 101 18.99 -9.70 -13.70
C LEU A 101 18.49 -10.90 -14.52
N CYS A 102 17.23 -11.28 -14.30
CA CYS A 102 16.57 -12.40 -14.92
C CYS A 102 15.38 -11.92 -15.76
N ARG A 103 15.06 -12.62 -16.86
CA ARG A 103 13.79 -12.47 -17.57
C ARG A 103 13.33 -13.83 -18.13
N PRO A 104 12.03 -14.10 -18.23
CA PRO A 104 11.51 -15.30 -18.91
C PRO A 104 12.07 -15.43 -20.33
N ALA A 105 12.41 -16.65 -20.75
CA ALA A 105 12.91 -16.90 -22.10
C ALA A 105 11.82 -16.74 -23.17
N ASN A 106 10.60 -17.18 -22.87
CA ASN A 106 9.44 -17.13 -23.76
C ASN A 106 8.27 -16.43 -23.07
N HIS A 107 7.39 -15.81 -23.87
CA HIS A 107 6.14 -15.18 -23.41
C HIS A 107 6.31 -14.26 -22.19
N VAL A 108 7.30 -13.36 -22.23
CA VAL A 108 7.64 -12.44 -21.13
C VAL A 108 6.43 -11.62 -20.65
N ASN A 109 5.50 -11.33 -21.56
CA ASN A 109 4.26 -10.61 -21.28
C ASN A 109 3.20 -11.44 -20.52
N LYS A 110 3.37 -12.76 -20.39
CA LYS A 110 2.41 -13.67 -19.72
C LYS A 110 2.82 -14.07 -18.31
N ALA A 111 4.06 -13.80 -17.88
CA ALA A 111 4.56 -14.21 -16.57
C ALA A 111 3.64 -13.81 -15.39
N VAL A 112 3.02 -12.64 -15.45
CA VAL A 112 2.05 -12.18 -14.43
C VAL A 112 0.76 -13.02 -14.44
N ALA A 113 0.24 -13.33 -15.62
CA ALA A 113 -0.97 -14.14 -15.76
C ALA A 113 -0.73 -15.59 -15.34
N ASP A 114 0.40 -16.17 -15.77
CA ASP A 114 0.81 -17.53 -15.38
C ASP A 114 0.99 -17.63 -13.86
N GLY A 115 1.63 -16.63 -13.25
CA GLY A 115 1.77 -16.54 -11.80
C GLY A 115 0.44 -16.40 -11.05
N ALA A 116 -0.52 -15.65 -11.61
CA ALA A 116 -1.86 -15.52 -11.02
C ALA A 116 -2.64 -16.84 -11.05
N VAL A 117 -2.57 -17.59 -12.16
CA VAL A 117 -3.20 -18.91 -12.28
C VAL A 117 -2.55 -19.91 -11.32
N SER A 118 -1.21 -19.96 -11.26
CA SER A 118 -0.51 -20.84 -10.31
C SER A 118 -0.82 -20.46 -8.86
N PHE A 119 -0.89 -19.16 -8.52
CA PHE A 119 -1.31 -18.73 -7.18
C PHE A 119 -2.71 -19.22 -6.84
N TYR A 120 -3.67 -19.11 -7.77
CA TYR A 120 -5.04 -19.57 -7.56
C TYR A 120 -5.16 -21.08 -7.36
N ILE A 121 -4.35 -21.87 -8.09
CA ILE A 121 -4.37 -23.34 -8.00
C ILE A 121 -3.61 -23.81 -6.77
N ASP A 122 -2.36 -23.37 -6.63
CA ASP A 122 -1.38 -24.00 -5.74
C ASP A 122 -1.21 -23.24 -4.40
N HIS A 123 -1.73 -22.02 -4.28
CA HIS A 123 -1.60 -21.15 -3.08
C HIS A 123 -0.14 -21.00 -2.59
N LEU A 124 0.84 -21.04 -3.51
CA LEU A 124 2.28 -21.08 -3.18
C LEU A 124 2.79 -19.82 -2.45
N VAL A 125 2.10 -18.69 -2.58
CA VAL A 125 2.44 -17.47 -1.84
C VAL A 125 1.71 -17.48 -0.50
N THR A 126 2.40 -18.00 0.51
CA THR A 126 1.85 -18.15 1.86
C THR A 126 1.96 -16.88 2.70
N THR A 127 2.87 -15.98 2.36
CA THR A 127 3.16 -14.75 3.12
C THR A 127 3.36 -13.53 2.24
N ARG A 128 2.84 -12.37 2.66
CA ARG A 128 3.02 -11.07 2.00
C ARG A 128 3.43 -10.02 3.02
N ALA A 129 4.17 -9.00 2.62
CA ALA A 129 4.48 -7.87 3.50
C ALA A 129 3.46 -6.74 3.32
N ALA A 130 2.97 -6.17 4.43
CA ALA A 130 2.13 -4.99 4.41
C ALA A 130 2.87 -3.80 3.77
N LYS A 131 2.32 -3.20 2.71
CA LYS A 131 3.00 -2.11 1.98
C LYS A 131 3.01 -0.79 2.73
N LEU A 132 2.00 -0.56 3.56
CA LEU A 132 1.76 0.66 4.33
C LEU A 132 1.34 0.29 5.75
N THR A 133 1.35 1.28 6.64
CA THR A 133 0.74 1.14 7.96
C THR A 133 -0.74 1.50 7.87
N TYR A 134 -1.60 0.64 8.39
CA TYR A 134 -3.06 0.80 8.37
C TYR A 134 -3.61 0.89 9.78
N GLY A 135 -4.60 1.77 9.96
CA GLY A 135 -5.19 2.02 11.26
C GLY A 135 -6.40 2.94 11.19
N LEU A 136 -6.83 3.41 12.36
CA LEU A 136 -7.93 4.36 12.50
C LEU A 136 -7.46 5.62 13.21
N THR A 137 -8.11 6.73 12.89
CA THR A 137 -8.10 7.92 13.74
C THR A 137 -8.96 7.65 14.98
N CYS A 138 -8.47 7.99 16.16
CA CYS A 138 -9.19 7.78 17.41
C CYS A 138 -8.96 8.92 18.40
N LEU A 139 -9.75 8.91 19.47
CA LEU A 139 -9.47 9.66 20.68
C LEU A 139 -8.62 8.77 21.59
N THR A 140 -7.61 9.34 22.25
CA THR A 140 -6.78 8.60 23.21
C THR A 140 -6.83 9.27 24.59
N PRO A 141 -6.89 8.52 25.70
CA PRO A 141 -6.84 9.09 27.04
C PRO A 141 -5.59 9.96 27.25
N PHE A 142 -5.79 11.14 27.85
CA PHE A 142 -4.68 12.03 28.18
C PHE A 142 -3.82 11.44 29.30
N GLN A 143 -2.50 11.38 29.10
CA GLN A 143 -1.54 10.88 30.08
C GLN A 143 -0.54 12.00 30.41
N SER A 144 -0.57 12.52 31.63
CA SER A 144 0.30 13.64 32.05
C SER A 144 1.79 13.27 32.10
N GLY A 145 2.12 11.98 32.24
CA GLY A 145 3.50 11.48 32.22
C GLY A 145 4.13 11.36 30.84
N ARG A 146 3.37 11.63 29.76
CA ARG A 146 3.82 11.46 28.38
C ARG A 146 4.07 12.81 27.71
N ALA A 147 5.30 13.06 27.29
CA ALA A 147 5.69 14.34 26.69
C ALA A 147 4.88 14.67 25.42
N ASP A 148 4.59 13.67 24.59
CA ASP A 148 3.77 13.80 23.38
C ASP A 148 2.29 14.11 23.67
N HIS A 149 1.77 13.68 24.82
CA HIS A 149 0.45 14.09 25.28
C HIS A 149 0.48 15.51 25.85
N VAL A 150 1.48 15.83 26.68
CA VAL A 150 1.62 17.14 27.31
C VAL A 150 1.74 18.25 26.26
N SER A 151 2.47 18.03 25.17
CA SER A 151 2.58 18.99 24.07
C SER A 151 1.23 19.28 23.36
N ARG A 152 0.22 18.42 23.56
CA ARG A 152 -1.14 18.54 23.01
C ARG A 152 -2.19 18.89 24.07
N THR A 153 -1.77 19.32 25.27
CA THR A 153 -2.69 19.63 26.37
C THR A 153 -3.76 20.67 25.98
N ASN A 154 -3.44 21.59 25.07
CA ASN A 154 -4.35 22.61 24.56
C ASN A 154 -5.46 22.08 23.63
N THR A 155 -5.34 20.87 23.08
CA THR A 155 -6.37 20.22 22.24
C THR A 155 -7.24 19.25 23.03
N LYS A 156 -6.95 19.07 24.32
CA LYS A 156 -7.63 18.15 25.22
C LYS A 156 -9.10 18.51 25.38
N LEU A 157 -9.96 17.50 25.28
CA LEU A 157 -11.41 17.62 25.44
C LEU A 157 -11.93 16.57 26.43
N ARG A 158 -13.13 16.81 26.97
CA ARG A 158 -13.83 15.79 27.76
C ARG A 158 -14.73 14.96 26.85
N ASP A 159 -14.62 13.64 26.97
CA ASP A 159 -15.57 12.73 26.33
C ASP A 159 -16.89 12.62 27.12
N LEU A 160 -17.83 11.82 26.63
CA LEU A 160 -19.13 11.63 27.30
C LEU A 160 -19.03 10.83 28.61
N ALA A 161 -17.93 10.10 28.83
CA ALA A 161 -17.66 9.41 30.08
C ALA A 161 -17.03 10.35 31.13
N GLY A 162 -16.73 11.60 30.78
CA GLY A 162 -16.08 12.59 31.63
C GLY A 162 -14.55 12.50 31.63
N SER A 163 -13.96 11.62 30.81
CA SER A 163 -12.52 11.42 30.72
C SER A 163 -11.86 12.50 29.85
N TRP A 164 -10.67 12.93 30.25
CA TRP A 164 -9.84 13.80 29.41
C TRP A 164 -9.17 13.00 28.31
N VAL A 165 -9.44 13.35 27.06
CA VAL A 165 -8.91 12.67 25.88
C VAL A 165 -8.27 13.67 24.92
N LEU A 166 -7.37 13.18 24.07
CA LEU A 166 -6.73 13.94 23.01
C LEU A 166 -7.28 13.49 21.65
N PRO A 167 -7.60 14.44 20.75
CA PRO A 167 -7.98 14.14 19.37
C PRO A 167 -6.74 13.83 18.51
N ASN A 168 -6.98 13.42 17.26
CA ASN A 168 -5.94 13.19 16.24
C ASN A 168 -4.95 12.07 16.57
N ALA A 169 -5.27 11.18 17.51
CA ALA A 169 -4.47 9.97 17.69
C ALA A 169 -4.70 9.01 16.52
N PHE A 170 -3.65 8.27 16.16
CA PHE A 170 -3.69 7.24 15.14
C PHE A 170 -3.32 5.90 15.78
N GLN A 171 -4.25 4.95 15.75
CA GLN A 171 -4.02 3.61 16.25
C GLN A 171 -3.71 2.68 15.07
N SER A 172 -2.44 2.30 14.95
CA SER A 172 -2.00 1.29 14.00
C SER A 172 -2.63 -0.08 14.34
N ILE A 173 -3.17 -0.76 13.32
CA ILE A 173 -3.66 -2.14 13.38
C ILE A 173 -2.66 -3.08 12.68
N LEU A 174 -2.15 -2.66 11.52
CA LEU A 174 -1.14 -3.38 10.76
C LEU A 174 -0.02 -2.43 10.35
N LYS A 175 1.22 -2.72 10.75
CA LYS A 175 2.39 -1.88 10.44
C LYS A 175 3.02 -2.25 9.09
N LYS A 176 3.53 -1.25 8.36
CA LYS A 176 4.34 -1.44 7.15
C LYS A 176 5.46 -2.45 7.39
N GLY A 177 5.68 -3.35 6.42
CA GLY A 177 6.70 -4.39 6.47
C GLY A 177 6.31 -5.66 7.25
N THR A 178 5.18 -5.65 7.99
CA THR A 178 4.71 -6.85 8.70
C THR A 178 4.42 -7.97 7.71
N GLN A 179 4.98 -9.16 7.95
CA GLN A 179 4.64 -10.36 7.20
C GLN A 179 3.26 -10.86 7.62
N VAL A 180 2.41 -11.09 6.64
CA VAL A 180 1.02 -11.51 6.79
C VAL A 180 0.81 -12.81 6.05
N SER A 181 0.29 -13.82 6.75
CA SER A 181 -0.18 -15.04 6.11
C SER A 181 -1.63 -14.93 5.63
N GLU A 182 -2.06 -15.84 4.75
CA GLU A 182 -3.39 -15.79 4.12
C GLU A 182 -4.55 -15.67 5.13
N ARG A 183 -4.43 -16.38 6.26
CA ARG A 183 -5.50 -16.48 7.27
C ARG A 183 -5.26 -15.61 8.50
N GLN A 184 -4.21 -14.80 8.52
CA GLN A 184 -3.86 -14.02 9.68
C GLN A 184 -4.73 -12.76 9.78
N GLU A 185 -5.32 -12.59 10.96
CA GLU A 185 -6.09 -11.43 11.32
C GLU A 185 -5.25 -10.48 12.17
N PHE A 186 -5.43 -9.17 11.92
CA PHE A 186 -4.90 -8.11 12.77
C PHE A 186 -6.07 -7.35 13.36
N ARG A 187 -6.14 -7.27 14.69
CA ARG A 187 -7.28 -6.73 15.41
C ARG A 187 -6.81 -5.63 16.35
N SER A 188 -7.60 -4.56 16.42
CA SER A 188 -7.49 -3.56 17.48
C SER A 188 -8.88 -3.22 18.00
N SER A 189 -8.98 -3.05 19.31
CA SER A 189 -10.21 -2.69 19.99
C SER A 189 -10.41 -1.18 20.00
N PHE A 190 -11.65 -0.77 19.79
CA PHE A 190 -12.13 0.60 19.78
C PHE A 190 -13.44 0.66 20.53
N PHE A 191 -13.89 1.88 20.81
CA PHE A 191 -15.21 2.10 21.35
C PHE A 191 -15.80 3.39 20.81
N MET A 192 -17.12 3.48 20.86
CA MET A 192 -17.85 4.71 20.62
C MET A 192 -18.71 5.07 21.81
N LEU A 193 -18.77 6.37 22.08
CA LEU A 193 -19.65 6.96 23.07
C LEU A 193 -20.76 7.73 22.36
N ARG A 194 -22.00 7.58 22.84
CA ARG A 194 -23.19 8.28 22.31
C ARG A 194 -24.09 8.79 23.42
N LYS A 195 -24.94 9.77 23.09
CA LYS A 195 -25.91 10.35 24.04
C LYS A 195 -27.21 9.53 24.12
N SER A 196 -27.56 8.81 23.05
CA SER A 196 -28.74 7.96 22.99
C SER A 196 -28.41 6.57 22.45
N ALA A 197 -29.21 5.56 22.82
CA ALA A 197 -29.09 4.21 22.27
C ALA A 197 -29.37 4.18 20.77
N THR A 198 -30.25 5.04 20.27
CA THR A 198 -30.59 5.14 18.84
C THR A 198 -29.42 5.63 17.98
N ASP A 199 -28.47 6.36 18.56
CA ASP A 199 -27.24 6.76 17.87
C ASP A 199 -26.20 5.63 17.78
N CYS A 200 -26.48 4.48 18.39
CA CYS A 200 -25.66 3.26 18.36
C CYS A 200 -26.18 2.22 17.36
N THR A 201 -27.03 2.61 16.41
CA THR A 201 -27.58 1.70 15.38
C THR A 201 -26.59 1.35 14.29
N SER A 202 -25.50 2.11 14.15
CA SER A 202 -24.45 1.79 13.21
C SER A 202 -23.07 2.26 13.68
N ILE A 203 -22.05 1.53 13.24
CA ILE A 203 -20.65 1.91 13.34
C ILE A 203 -20.18 2.22 11.93
N SER A 204 -19.49 3.34 11.76
CA SER A 204 -18.99 3.80 10.47
C SER A 204 -17.66 4.50 10.65
N ASP A 205 -16.59 3.85 10.20
CA ASP A 205 -15.23 4.36 10.35
C ASP A 205 -14.45 4.31 9.03
N LYS A 206 -13.31 5.02 9.00
CA LYS A 206 -12.40 5.03 7.87
C LYS A 206 -11.12 4.30 8.24
N ILE A 207 -10.75 3.32 7.43
CA ILE A 207 -9.39 2.78 7.45
C ILE A 207 -8.48 3.80 6.78
N ILE A 208 -7.46 4.24 7.51
CA ILE A 208 -6.45 5.19 7.04
C ILE A 208 -5.17 4.42 6.73
N ALA A 209 -4.55 4.76 5.60
CA ALA A 209 -3.22 4.30 5.23
C ALA A 209 -2.20 5.44 5.44
N TYR A 210 -1.15 5.14 6.20
CA TYR A 210 -0.01 6.02 6.43
C TYR A 210 1.13 5.70 5.46
N ARG A 211 1.57 6.73 4.73
CA ARG A 211 2.58 6.69 3.65
C ARG A 211 3.88 7.41 4.01
N GLY A 212 4.02 7.85 5.24
CA GLY A 212 5.12 8.69 5.69
C GLY A 212 6.33 7.91 6.16
N SER A 213 7.24 8.61 6.84
CA SER A 213 8.56 8.10 7.21
C SER A 213 8.61 7.40 8.58
N LEU A 214 7.61 7.61 9.44
CA LEU A 214 7.59 7.09 10.80
C LEU A 214 7.35 5.57 10.82
N SER A 215 8.16 4.85 11.60
CA SER A 215 7.96 3.41 11.81
C SER A 215 6.73 3.10 12.68
N ASP A 216 6.37 4.03 13.57
CA ASP A 216 5.22 3.91 14.47
C ASP A 216 4.46 5.25 14.56
N PRO A 217 3.64 5.58 13.55
CA PRO A 217 2.81 6.78 13.62
C PRO A 217 1.77 6.62 14.74
N CYS A 218 1.75 7.58 15.67
CA CYS A 218 0.77 7.62 16.76
C CYS A 218 -0.15 8.84 16.70
N TRP A 219 0.19 9.82 15.86
CA TRP A 219 -0.48 11.11 15.81
C TRP A 219 -0.60 11.60 14.37
N MET A 220 -1.82 12.01 14.00
CA MET A 220 -2.17 12.46 12.66
C MET A 220 -1.64 13.86 12.32
N ASP A 221 -1.19 14.62 13.31
CA ASP A 221 -0.77 16.03 13.19
C ASP A 221 0.74 16.22 12.97
N ILE A 222 1.54 15.14 12.95
CA ILE A 222 2.99 15.20 12.73
C ILE A 222 3.32 15.24 11.23
N GLU A 223 2.77 14.30 10.47
CA GLU A 223 2.95 14.19 9.02
C GLU A 223 1.57 14.13 8.33
N THR A 224 0.76 15.17 8.51
CA THR A 224 -0.65 15.19 8.10
C THR A 224 -0.88 14.79 6.63
N ALA A 225 0.00 15.24 5.73
CA ALA A 225 -0.10 14.94 4.29
C ALA A 225 0.17 13.45 3.95
N SER A 226 0.80 12.72 4.87
CA SER A 226 1.15 11.31 4.71
C SER A 226 0.00 10.35 5.05
N PHE A 227 -1.11 10.85 5.60
CA PHE A 227 -2.29 10.05 5.93
C PHE A 227 -3.34 10.15 4.82
N THR A 228 -3.79 9.01 4.30
CA THR A 228 -4.77 8.93 3.22
C THR A 228 -5.91 8.00 3.61
N ASP A 229 -7.16 8.42 3.36
CA ASP A 229 -8.32 7.56 3.47
C ASP A 229 -8.18 6.38 2.50
N ASN A 230 -8.21 5.15 3.01
CA ASN A 230 -8.09 3.95 2.20
C ASN A 230 -9.45 3.36 1.84
N CYS A 231 -10.31 3.13 2.83
CA CYS A 231 -11.69 2.70 2.61
C CYS A 231 -12.57 3.03 3.82
N LYS A 232 -13.89 2.99 3.62
CA LYS A 232 -14.88 3.16 4.68
C LYS A 232 -15.43 1.78 5.07
N ILE A 233 -15.48 1.50 6.37
CA ILE A 233 -16.10 0.31 6.95
C ILE A 233 -17.41 0.70 7.63
N PHE A 234 -18.36 -0.22 7.60
CA PHE A 234 -19.70 -0.01 8.15
C PHE A 234 -20.20 -1.31 8.79
N ALA A 235 -20.85 -1.18 9.94
CA ALA A 235 -21.59 -2.26 10.56
C ALA A 235 -22.95 -1.74 11.05
N ASP A 236 -23.99 -2.50 10.72
CA ASP A 236 -25.31 -2.34 11.32
C ASP A 236 -25.28 -2.95 12.72
N THR A 237 -25.53 -2.12 13.72
CA THR A 237 -25.55 -2.47 15.15
C THR A 237 -26.94 -2.21 15.75
N SER A 238 -27.98 -2.06 14.92
CA SER A 238 -29.35 -1.81 15.39
C SER A 238 -29.85 -2.82 16.42
N ASN A 239 -29.49 -4.09 16.29
CA ASN A 239 -29.87 -5.15 17.25
C ASN A 239 -29.35 -4.90 18.67
N ILE A 240 -28.14 -4.33 18.82
CA ILE A 240 -27.54 -4.12 20.15
C ILE A 240 -28.25 -3.02 20.93
N THR A 241 -28.92 -2.08 20.24
CA THR A 241 -29.53 -0.90 20.87
C THR A 241 -30.55 -1.25 21.94
N THR A 242 -31.21 -2.41 21.80
CA THR A 242 -32.18 -2.94 22.78
C THR A 242 -31.53 -3.47 24.05
N ALA A 243 -30.27 -3.90 23.97
CA ALA A 243 -29.51 -4.47 25.09
C ALA A 243 -28.53 -3.45 25.72
N LEU A 244 -28.37 -2.26 25.14
CA LEU A 244 -27.47 -1.24 25.66
C LEU A 244 -28.01 -0.62 26.95
N LEU A 245 -27.23 -0.76 28.02
CA LEU A 245 -27.54 -0.11 29.30
C LEU A 245 -27.01 1.33 29.32
N PRO A 246 -27.82 2.29 29.77
CA PRO A 246 -27.35 3.66 29.98
C PRO A 246 -26.28 3.67 31.07
N ARG A 247 -25.24 4.47 30.85
CA ARG A 247 -24.19 4.78 31.83
C ARG A 247 -24.32 6.24 32.24
N THR A 248 -23.84 6.57 33.43
CA THR A 248 -23.88 7.94 33.95
C THR A 248 -22.46 8.45 34.16
N SER A 249 -22.15 9.62 33.60
CA SER A 249 -20.86 10.28 33.82
C SER A 249 -20.77 10.85 35.24
N PRO A 250 -19.57 11.20 35.75
CA PRO A 250 -19.42 11.87 37.05
C PRO A 250 -20.25 13.16 37.18
N GLU A 251 -20.55 13.83 36.07
CA GLU A 251 -21.37 15.04 35.99
C GLU A 251 -22.88 14.77 35.86
N GLY A 252 -23.31 13.50 36.00
CA GLY A 252 -24.71 13.10 35.94
C GLY A 252 -25.28 12.96 34.52
N GLN A 253 -24.45 13.07 33.48
CA GLN A 253 -24.91 12.95 32.09
C GLN A 253 -25.07 11.48 31.69
N THR A 254 -26.18 11.14 31.03
CA THR A 254 -26.40 9.79 30.51
C THR A 254 -25.67 9.62 29.18
N TYR A 255 -24.98 8.50 29.02
CA TYR A 255 -24.30 8.11 27.79
C TYR A 255 -24.37 6.59 27.56
N TYR A 256 -24.06 6.17 26.34
CA TYR A 256 -24.02 4.79 25.90
C TYR A 256 -22.63 4.46 25.37
N HIS A 257 -22.18 3.24 25.63
CA HIS A 257 -20.85 2.75 25.27
C HIS A 257 -20.97 1.48 24.45
N VAL A 258 -20.33 1.47 23.28
CA VAL A 258 -20.25 0.29 22.42
C VAL A 258 -18.78 -0.01 22.17
N GLU A 259 -18.34 -1.19 22.60
CA GLU A 259 -17.02 -1.72 22.29
C GLU A 259 -17.09 -2.54 21.01
N PHE A 260 -16.09 -2.37 20.16
CA PHE A 260 -15.97 -3.12 18.93
C PHE A 260 -14.49 -3.28 18.57
N GLU A 261 -14.20 -4.18 17.65
CA GLU A 261 -12.89 -4.39 17.09
C GLU A 261 -12.94 -4.15 15.60
N VAL A 262 -11.88 -3.55 15.09
CA VAL A 262 -11.63 -3.53 13.65
C VAL A 262 -10.61 -4.60 13.33
N ILE A 263 -11.00 -5.49 12.42
CA ILE A 263 -10.21 -6.63 11.97
C ILE A 263 -9.76 -6.37 10.54
N LEU A 264 -8.46 -6.45 10.30
CA LEU A 264 -7.86 -6.38 8.97
C LEU A 264 -7.33 -7.75 8.56
N LEU A 265 -7.68 -8.18 7.35
CA LEU A 265 -7.15 -9.37 6.70
C LEU A 265 -6.42 -8.96 5.42
N PHE A 266 -5.12 -9.26 5.37
CA PHE A 266 -4.21 -8.90 4.26
C PHE A 266 -3.68 -10.13 3.51
N GLY A 267 -4.28 -11.29 3.74
CA GLY A 267 -3.83 -12.56 3.21
C GLY A 267 -3.99 -12.76 1.71
N LEU A 268 -4.79 -11.93 1.04
CA LEU A 268 -5.10 -12.03 -0.40
C LEU A 268 -4.56 -10.82 -1.17
N THR A 269 -5.02 -10.62 -2.40
CA THR A 269 -4.67 -9.46 -3.24
C THR A 269 -5.29 -8.16 -2.76
N GLU A 270 -6.39 -8.23 -2.02
CA GLU A 270 -7.16 -7.08 -1.57
C GLU A 270 -7.24 -7.04 -0.04
N LEU A 271 -7.26 -5.83 0.50
CA LEU A 271 -7.55 -5.59 1.92
C LEU A 271 -9.01 -5.93 2.21
N LYS A 272 -9.25 -6.82 3.16
CA LYS A 272 -10.56 -7.01 3.78
C LYS A 272 -10.56 -6.41 5.17
N ALA A 273 -11.60 -5.65 5.49
CA ALA A 273 -11.78 -5.07 6.81
C ALA A 273 -13.17 -5.43 7.34
N GLN A 274 -13.23 -5.74 8.63
CA GLN A 274 -14.46 -6.13 9.32
C GLN A 274 -14.57 -5.38 10.64
N ILE A 275 -15.80 -5.17 11.09
CA ILE A 275 -16.10 -4.71 12.44
C ILE A 275 -16.70 -5.90 13.18
N SER A 276 -16.16 -6.21 14.35
CA SER A 276 -16.65 -7.27 15.23
C SER A 276 -17.02 -6.67 16.58
N TRP A 277 -18.12 -7.12 17.17
CA TRP A 277 -18.52 -6.74 18.51
C TRP A 277 -19.11 -7.96 19.19
N LEU A 278 -19.21 -7.90 20.51
CA LEU A 278 -19.87 -8.92 21.29
C LEU A 278 -21.31 -8.51 21.58
N GLU A 279 -22.24 -9.43 21.36
CA GLU A 279 -23.66 -9.26 21.63
C GLU A 279 -24.11 -10.34 22.63
N ASN A 280 -24.94 -9.98 23.60
CA ASN A 280 -25.51 -10.93 24.59
C ASN A 280 -24.49 -11.70 25.46
N VAL A 281 -23.37 -11.06 25.83
CA VAL A 281 -22.36 -11.71 26.70
C VAL A 281 -22.91 -11.88 28.11
N ARG A 282 -23.16 -13.13 28.51
CA ARG A 282 -23.31 -13.49 29.93
C ARG A 282 -21.91 -13.58 30.54
N VAL A 283 -21.54 -12.56 31.32
CA VAL A 283 -20.31 -12.61 32.13
C VAL A 283 -20.57 -13.58 33.28
N TYR A 284 -20.02 -14.79 33.21
CA TYR A 284 -19.99 -15.69 34.36
C TYR A 284 -18.90 -15.17 35.31
N PRO A 285 -19.23 -14.78 36.55
CA PRO A 285 -18.20 -14.43 37.52
C PRO A 285 -17.33 -15.65 37.77
N ILE A 286 -16.03 -15.52 37.47
CA ILE A 286 -15.04 -16.51 37.88
C ILE A 286 -14.96 -16.39 39.41
N PRO A 287 -15.23 -17.46 40.18
CA PRO A 287 -15.09 -17.42 41.62
C PRO A 287 -13.64 -17.04 42.00
N PRO A 288 -13.44 -16.16 42.98
CA PRO A 288 -12.10 -15.91 43.49
C PRO A 288 -11.50 -17.21 44.01
N LEU A 289 -10.25 -17.50 43.60
CA LEU A 289 -9.40 -18.54 44.19
C LEU A 289 -9.07 -18.21 45.65
#